data_AF-A0A9X6KM94-F1
#
_entry.id   AF-A0A9X6KM94-F1
#
_cell.length_a   1.000
_cell.length_b   1.000
_cell.length_c   1.000
_cell.angle_alpha   90.00
_cell.angle_beta   90.00
_cell.angle_gamma   90.00
#
_symmetry.space_group_name_H-M   'P 1'
#
loop_
_entity.id
_entity.type
_entity.pdbx_description
1 polymer ?
#
loop_
_entity_poly.entity_id
_entity_poly.type
_entity_poly.pdbx_seq_one_letter_code
_entity_poly.pdbx_strand_id
1 'polypeptide(L)'
;MFETTYLAGGRLDPPFHPTKTEPFIPGFIMDSFSFQTNETTYTLPADMELYAISVSASIYELDDKWSLIVNGKTICKNIYTKDIPEGMHFMVYKPLAAGSTVQFSFENQGILDKTVWFELHFLS
;
A
#
# COMPACT_ATOMS: atom_id res chain seq x y z
N MET A 1 -36.22 -22.97 -14.99
CA MET A 1 -34.80 -22.57 -15.12
C MET A 1 -34.71 -21.18 -14.54
N PHE A 2 -34.08 -21.00 -13.37
CA PHE A 2 -33.87 -19.67 -12.80
C PHE A 2 -32.65 -19.07 -13.49
N GLU A 3 -32.85 -18.06 -14.33
CA GLU A 3 -31.76 -17.24 -14.83
C GLU A 3 -31.41 -16.20 -13.76
N THR A 4 -30.21 -16.31 -13.20
CA THR A 4 -29.62 -15.23 -12.40
C THR A 4 -29.02 -14.21 -13.37
N THR A 5 -29.76 -13.16 -13.68
CA THR A 5 -29.20 -11.97 -14.34
C THR A 5 -28.15 -11.39 -13.39
N TYR A 6 -26.88 -11.38 -13.79
CA TYR A 6 -25.82 -10.72 -13.04
C TYR A 6 -26.22 -9.26 -12.80
N LEU A 7 -26.33 -8.87 -11.53
CA LEU A 7 -26.54 -7.47 -11.15
C LEU A 7 -25.22 -6.73 -11.42
N ALA A 8 -25.04 -6.26 -12.64
CA ALA A 8 -23.94 -5.38 -13.00
C ALA A 8 -24.13 -4.02 -12.33
N GLY A 9 -23.10 -3.58 -11.61
CA GLY A 9 -22.94 -2.27 -11.01
C GLY A 9 -22.98 -2.28 -9.48
N GLY A 10 -22.13 -1.45 -8.87
CA GLY A 10 -22.17 -1.15 -7.43
C GLY A 10 -21.08 -1.86 -6.62
N ARG A 11 -21.36 -2.08 -5.33
CA ARG A 11 -20.38 -2.61 -4.36
C ARG A 11 -19.96 -4.08 -4.61
N LEU A 12 -20.71 -4.78 -5.47
CA LEU A 12 -20.45 -6.17 -5.86
C LEU A 12 -19.60 -6.28 -7.13
N ASP A 13 -19.31 -5.16 -7.78
CA ASP A 13 -18.49 -5.11 -8.99
C ASP A 13 -17.09 -4.54 -8.69
N PRO A 14 -16.08 -4.90 -9.48
CA PRO A 14 -14.78 -4.23 -9.44
C PRO A 14 -14.94 -2.72 -9.64
N PRO A 15 -14.23 -1.88 -8.87
CA PRO A 15 -13.11 -2.24 -7.99
C PRO A 15 -13.51 -2.48 -6.52
N PHE A 16 -14.79 -2.64 -6.17
CA PHE A 16 -15.21 -2.85 -4.77
C PHE A 16 -15.20 -4.32 -4.35
N HIS A 17 -15.37 -5.24 -5.30
CA HIS A 17 -15.23 -6.68 -5.12
C HIS A 17 -14.00 -7.17 -5.90
N PRO A 18 -13.09 -7.96 -5.29
CA PRO A 18 -11.90 -8.42 -5.99
C PRO A 18 -12.25 -9.43 -7.07
N THR A 19 -11.45 -9.43 -8.14
CA THR A 19 -11.47 -10.47 -9.18
C THR A 19 -10.51 -11.61 -8.88
N LYS A 20 -9.58 -11.40 -7.94
CA LYS A 20 -8.57 -12.38 -7.51
C LYS A 20 -8.87 -12.89 -6.11
N THR A 21 -8.35 -14.06 -5.77
CA THR A 21 -8.70 -14.73 -4.50
C THR A 21 -7.51 -15.15 -3.66
N GLU A 22 -6.32 -15.28 -4.26
CA GLU A 22 -5.16 -15.75 -3.52
C GLU A 22 -4.41 -14.58 -2.87
N PRO A 23 -4.20 -14.59 -1.55
CA PRO A 23 -3.48 -13.52 -0.88
C PRO A 23 -1.98 -13.56 -1.20
N PHE A 24 -1.41 -12.39 -1.48
CA PHE A 24 0.01 -12.20 -1.69
C PHE A 24 0.47 -10.93 -0.96
N ILE A 25 1.36 -11.08 0.03
CA ILE A 25 1.74 -9.99 0.95
C ILE A 25 3.28 -9.92 1.03
N PRO A 26 3.94 -9.19 0.13
CA PRO A 26 5.36 -8.91 0.25
C PRO A 26 5.63 -7.88 1.36
N GLY A 27 6.56 -8.23 2.25
CA GLY A 27 7.08 -7.35 3.29
C GLY A 27 8.43 -6.76 2.93
N PHE A 28 8.70 -5.56 3.42
CA PHE A 28 9.89 -4.77 3.15
C PHE A 28 10.42 -4.14 4.44
N ILE A 29 11.74 -3.95 4.47
CA ILE A 29 12.47 -3.24 5.50
C ILE A 29 13.37 -2.22 4.83
N MET A 30 13.43 -1.00 5.38
CA MET A 30 14.30 0.05 4.88
C MET A 30 14.86 0.88 6.03
N ASP A 31 16.10 1.31 5.89
CA ASP A 31 16.69 2.31 6.77
C ASP A 31 16.28 3.71 6.29
N SER A 32 15.97 4.59 7.24
CA SER A 32 15.63 5.98 6.99
C SER A 32 16.40 6.92 7.90
N PHE A 33 17.18 7.80 7.28
CA PHE A 33 18.06 8.71 8.00
C PHE A 33 17.32 9.98 8.44
N SER A 34 17.76 10.57 9.54
CA SER A 34 17.21 11.83 10.06
C SER A 34 17.14 12.92 8.99
N PHE A 35 16.00 13.63 8.93
CA PHE A 35 15.69 14.70 7.98
C PHE A 35 15.85 14.31 6.49
N GLN A 36 15.58 13.05 6.15
CA GLN A 36 15.62 12.57 4.77
C GLN A 36 14.31 11.93 4.32
N THR A 37 14.14 11.90 3.00
CA THR A 37 13.14 11.08 2.34
C THR A 37 13.85 9.88 1.73
N ASN A 38 13.36 8.68 2.05
CA ASN A 38 13.87 7.44 1.52
C ASN A 38 12.74 6.70 0.80
N GLU A 39 13.08 5.94 -0.24
CA GLU A 39 12.09 5.33 -1.13
C GLU A 39 12.44 3.87 -1.42
N THR A 40 11.40 3.04 -1.57
CA THR A 40 11.52 1.66 -2.01
C THR A 40 10.48 1.38 -3.08
N THR A 41 10.88 0.80 -4.20
CA THR A 41 10.01 0.49 -5.33
C THR A 41 9.88 -1.01 -5.52
N TYR A 42 8.64 -1.49 -5.56
CA TYR A 42 8.28 -2.86 -5.88
C TYR A 42 7.64 -2.95 -7.27
N THR A 43 8.17 -3.84 -8.11
CA THR A 43 7.61 -4.13 -9.44
C THR A 43 6.80 -5.42 -9.37
N LEU A 44 5.52 -5.36 -9.77
CA LEU A 44 4.62 -6.49 -9.69
C LEU A 44 5.03 -7.62 -10.66
N PRO A 45 5.13 -8.87 -10.20
CA PRO A 45 5.52 -10.01 -11.03
C PRO A 45 4.38 -10.58 -11.88
N ALA A 46 3.13 -10.25 -11.54
CA ALA A 46 1.91 -10.68 -12.22
C ALA A 46 0.82 -9.62 -12.09
N ASP A 47 -0.31 -9.82 -12.76
CA ASP A 47 -1.50 -9.02 -12.50
C ASP A 47 -1.96 -9.25 -11.05
N MET A 48 -2.24 -8.18 -10.31
CA MET A 48 -2.60 -8.24 -8.89
C MET A 48 -3.63 -7.16 -8.55
N GLU A 49 -4.23 -7.25 -7.36
CA GLU A 49 -5.17 -6.26 -6.84
C GLU A 49 -4.68 -5.76 -5.48
N LEU A 50 -4.21 -4.51 -5.43
CA LEU A 50 -3.75 -3.87 -4.19
C LEU A 50 -4.97 -3.44 -3.35
N TYR A 51 -5.03 -3.84 -2.09
CA TYR A 51 -6.17 -3.53 -1.21
C TYR A 51 -5.79 -3.00 0.17
N ALA A 52 -4.55 -3.15 0.61
CA ALA A 52 -4.09 -2.55 1.85
C ALA A 52 -2.57 -2.33 1.88
N ILE A 53 -2.14 -1.53 2.84
CA ILE A 53 -0.75 -1.37 3.24
C ILE A 53 -0.66 -1.35 4.76
N SER A 54 0.37 -1.98 5.31
CA SER A 54 0.74 -1.85 6.72
C SER A 54 2.10 -1.18 6.82
N VAL A 55 2.29 -0.30 7.80
CA VAL A 55 3.52 0.49 8.00
C VAL A 55 3.86 0.56 9.49
N SER A 56 5.13 0.39 9.82
CA SER A 56 5.68 0.51 11.17
C SER A 56 7.06 1.15 11.13
N ALA A 57 7.48 1.79 12.22
CA ALA A 57 8.83 2.34 12.36
C ALA A 57 9.42 1.93 13.71
N SER A 58 10.75 1.93 13.81
CA SER A 58 11.45 1.59 15.06
C SER A 58 11.27 2.65 16.14
N ILE A 59 11.03 3.89 15.72
CA ILE A 59 10.78 5.08 16.55
C ILE A 59 9.76 5.95 15.79
N TYR A 60 8.85 6.58 16.51
CA TYR A 60 7.82 7.46 15.95
C TYR A 60 8.06 8.89 16.40
N GLU A 61 8.13 9.83 15.46
CA GLU A 61 8.18 11.26 15.71
C GLU A 61 7.04 11.97 14.98
N LEU A 62 6.56 13.08 15.55
CA LEU A 62 5.27 13.71 15.19
C LEU A 62 5.09 14.00 13.70
N ASP A 63 6.16 14.40 13.02
CA ASP A 63 6.12 14.85 11.62
C ASP A 63 6.55 13.77 10.62
N ASP A 64 6.87 12.57 11.09
CA ASP A 64 7.13 11.43 10.21
C ASP A 64 5.88 11.07 9.43
N LYS A 65 6.07 10.82 8.15
CA LYS A 65 4.97 10.51 7.25
C LYS A 65 5.41 9.68 6.08
N TRP A 66 4.44 9.01 5.48
CA TRP A 66 4.66 8.19 4.32
C TRP A 66 3.67 8.51 3.20
N SER A 67 4.10 8.19 1.99
CA SER A 67 3.29 8.27 0.77
C SER A 67 3.41 6.97 -0.01
N LEU A 68 2.33 6.62 -0.71
CA LEU A 68 2.27 5.46 -1.59
C LEU A 68 1.96 5.94 -3.01
N ILE A 69 2.85 5.63 -3.93
CA ILE A 69 2.79 6.02 -5.34
C ILE A 69 2.63 4.76 -6.17
N VAL A 70 1.63 4.72 -7.04
CA VAL A 70 1.34 3.59 -7.93
C VAL A 70 1.38 4.05 -9.37
N ASN A 71 2.28 3.48 -10.18
CA ASN A 71 2.52 3.89 -11.56
C ASN A 71 2.71 5.41 -11.71
N GLY A 72 3.51 6.02 -10.82
CA GLY A 72 3.77 7.46 -10.78
C GLY A 72 2.64 8.33 -10.22
N LYS A 73 1.48 7.74 -9.85
CA LYS A 73 0.36 8.47 -9.24
C LYS A 73 0.31 8.23 -7.74
N THR A 74 0.39 9.30 -6.95
CA THR A 74 0.20 9.24 -5.49
C THR A 74 -1.24 8.83 -5.15
N ILE A 75 -1.40 7.76 -4.36
CA ILE A 75 -2.69 7.28 -3.86
C ILE A 75 -2.85 7.44 -2.36
N CYS A 76 -1.74 7.44 -1.60
CA CYS A 76 -1.66 7.88 -0.22
C CYS A 76 -0.64 9.01 -0.17
N LYS A 77 -1.01 10.16 0.39
CA LYS A 77 -0.14 11.34 0.45
C LYS A 77 0.00 11.81 1.88
N ASN A 78 1.23 11.88 2.36
CA ASN A 78 1.58 12.47 3.66
C ASN A 78 0.73 11.89 4.80
N ILE A 79 0.65 10.56 4.87
CA ILE A 79 0.00 9.87 5.98
C ILE A 79 0.98 9.91 7.14
N TYR A 80 0.64 10.65 8.20
CA TYR A 80 1.47 10.78 9.38
C TYR A 80 1.45 9.51 10.20
N THR A 81 2.61 9.05 10.63
CA THR A 81 2.68 7.89 11.52
C THR A 81 2.21 8.27 12.90
N LYS A 82 1.38 7.41 13.51
CA LYS A 82 1.02 7.50 14.92
C LYS A 82 2.07 6.77 15.77
N ASP A 83 1.99 6.89 17.09
CA ASP A 83 2.88 6.18 18.04
C ASP A 83 2.67 4.65 18.07
N ILE A 84 2.07 4.06 17.03
CA ILE A 84 1.75 2.64 16.87
C ILE A 84 1.88 2.24 15.39
N PRO A 85 2.08 0.94 15.09
CA PRO A 85 1.97 0.43 13.73
C PRO A 85 0.61 0.71 13.10
N GLU A 86 0.59 1.00 11.81
CA GLU A 86 -0.60 1.38 11.06
C GLU A 86 -0.94 0.35 9.99
N GLY A 87 -2.24 0.08 9.81
CA GLY A 87 -2.77 -0.65 8.68
C GLY A 87 -3.86 0.16 8.01
N MET A 88 -3.76 0.37 6.70
CA MET A 88 -4.75 1.09 5.91
C MET A 88 -5.36 0.16 4.85
N HIS A 89 -6.61 -0.24 5.07
CA HIS A 89 -7.41 -0.92 4.06
C HIS A 89 -8.07 0.11 3.14
N PHE A 90 -7.91 -0.09 1.84
CA PHE A 90 -8.61 0.69 0.84
C PHE A 90 -10.05 0.19 0.71
N MET A 91 -10.97 1.10 0.40
CA MET A 91 -12.34 0.71 0.07
C MET A 91 -12.45 -0.01 -1.29
N VAL A 92 -11.37 0.00 -2.07
CA VAL A 92 -11.32 -0.57 -3.42
C VAL A 92 -10.11 -1.49 -3.55
N TYR A 93 -10.30 -2.59 -4.25
CA TYR A 93 -9.28 -3.48 -4.79
C TYR A 93 -8.78 -2.86 -6.08
N LYS A 94 -7.60 -2.24 -6.04
CA LYS A 94 -7.04 -1.53 -7.19
C LYS A 94 -6.36 -2.54 -8.12
N PRO A 95 -6.89 -2.81 -9.33
CA PRO A 95 -6.25 -3.73 -10.26
C PRO A 95 -4.97 -3.11 -10.82
N LEU A 96 -3.91 -3.90 -10.85
CA LEU A 96 -2.60 -3.52 -11.37
C LEU A 96 -2.11 -4.63 -12.29
N ALA A 97 -1.62 -4.25 -13.47
CA ALA A 97 -1.03 -5.19 -14.40
C ALA A 97 0.38 -5.59 -13.96
N ALA A 98 0.85 -6.76 -14.40
CA ALA A 98 2.24 -7.16 -14.29
C ALA A 98 3.18 -6.05 -14.78
N GLY A 99 4.29 -5.83 -14.09
CA GLY A 99 5.23 -4.74 -14.37
C GLY A 99 4.80 -3.36 -13.83
N SER A 100 3.60 -3.20 -13.26
CA SER A 100 3.24 -1.99 -12.51
C SER A 100 4.19 -1.78 -11.34
N THR A 101 4.44 -0.52 -10.99
CA THR A 101 5.30 -0.16 -9.86
C THR A 101 4.48 0.39 -8.70
N VAL A 102 4.84 -0.04 -7.50
CA VAL A 102 4.36 0.50 -6.22
C VAL A 102 5.57 1.02 -5.48
N GLN A 103 5.65 2.34 -5.30
CA GLN A 103 6.72 3.02 -4.60
C GLN A 103 6.21 3.51 -3.25
N PHE A 104 6.87 3.04 -2.20
CA PHE A 104 6.72 3.55 -0.85
C PHE A 104 7.77 4.63 -0.62
N SER A 105 7.35 5.78 -0.09
CA SER A 105 8.21 6.91 0.24
C SER A 105 7.99 7.27 1.70
N PHE A 106 9.05 7.29 2.48
CA PHE A 106 9.02 7.65 3.90
C PHE A 106 9.84 8.93 4.12
N GLU A 107 9.22 9.93 4.71
CA GLU A 107 9.85 11.17 5.14
C GLU A 107 10.13 11.07 6.64
N ASN A 108 11.40 10.85 7.01
CA ASN A 108 11.84 10.96 8.39
C ASN A 108 12.10 12.43 8.70
N GLN A 109 11.21 13.06 9.45
CA GLN A 109 11.35 14.46 9.87
C GLN A 109 11.93 14.60 11.27
N GLY A 110 12.27 13.47 11.87
CA GLY A 110 12.85 13.37 13.19
C GLY A 110 14.37 13.50 13.24
N ILE A 111 14.90 13.59 14.46
CA ILE A 111 16.34 13.74 14.71
C ILE A 111 17.10 12.40 14.77
N LEU A 112 16.38 11.28 14.80
CA LEU A 112 16.94 9.93 14.91
C LEU A 112 16.81 9.17 13.59
N ASP A 113 17.81 8.35 13.29
CA ASP A 113 17.73 7.35 12.24
C ASP A 113 16.76 6.23 12.66
N LYS A 114 16.08 5.65 11.67
CA LYS A 114 14.97 4.73 11.86
C LYS A 114 15.08 3.53 10.94
N THR A 115 14.54 2.42 11.38
CA THR A 115 14.18 1.31 10.50
C THR A 115 12.67 1.36 10.30
N VAL A 116 12.24 1.29 9.05
CA VAL A 116 10.83 1.32 8.65
C VAL A 116 10.49 -0.03 8.03
N TRP A 117 9.37 -0.60 8.47
CA TRP A 117 8.80 -1.82 7.90
C TRP A 117 7.50 -1.48 7.22
N PHE A 118 7.27 -2.06 6.05
CA PHE A 118 5.97 -1.97 5.40
C PHE A 118 5.62 -3.25 4.65
N GLU A 119 4.34 -3.52 4.54
CA GLU A 119 3.78 -4.67 3.85
C GLU A 119 2.76 -4.17 2.85
N LEU A 120 2.83 -4.65 1.61
CA LEU A 120 1.83 -4.36 0.60
C LEU A 120 0.90 -5.57 0.49
N HIS A 121 -0.41 -5.34 0.56
CA HIS A 121 -1.38 -6.43 0.59
C HIS A 121 -2.08 -6.53 -0.76
N PHE A 122 -1.86 -7.64 -1.45
CA PHE A 122 -2.44 -7.92 -2.76
C PHE A 122 -3.31 -9.18 -2.75
N LEU A 123 -4.20 -9.25 -3.73
CA LEU A 123 -4.73 -10.51 -4.25
C LEU A 123 -4.10 -10.80 -5.62
N SER A 124 -3.69 -12.04 -5.87
CA SER A 124 -3.08 -12.54 -7.12
C SER A 124 -3.94 -13.59 -7.81
#